data_AF-G4YRP7-F1
#
_entry.id   AF-G4YRP7-F1
#
_cell.length_a   1.000
_cell.length_b   1.000
_cell.length_c   1.000
_cell.angle_alpha   90.00
_cell.angle_beta   90.00
_cell.angle_gamma   90.00
#
_symmetry.space_group_name_H-M   'P 1'
#
loop_
_entity.id
_entity.type
_entity.pdbx_description
1 polymer ?
#
loop_
_entity_poly.entity_id
_entity_poly.type
_entity_poly.pdbx_seq_one_letter_code
_entity_poly.pdbx_strand_id
1 'polypeptide(L)' 'RPPGTGTILPIAIEYELVRWVNALGDEGVPVTTTMLKIQVLEVSKVAKISNFSASWCWQKHFKRRHQFSLRAKPR' A
#
# COMPACT_ATOMS: atom_id res chain seq x y z
N ARG A 1 16.91 -5.92 14.12
CA ARG A 1 15.93 -6.50 13.15
C ARG A 1 16.61 -6.51 11.78
N PRO A 2 16.72 -7.64 11.07
CA PRO A 2 17.37 -7.64 9.76
C PRO A 2 16.56 -6.77 8.78
N PRO A 3 17.22 -5.90 7.99
CA PRO A 3 16.57 -5.06 7.00
C PRO A 3 16.30 -5.91 5.75
N GLY A 4 15.09 -6.46 5.60
CA GLY A 4 14.70 -7.07 4.33
C GLY A 4 13.45 -7.94 4.37
N THR A 5 13.23 -8.68 5.46
CA THR A 5 12.18 -9.71 5.49
C THR A 5 10.78 -9.19 5.86
N GLY A 6 10.69 -8.01 6.50
CA GLY A 6 9.41 -7.46 7.00
C GLY A 6 8.69 -6.48 6.07
N THR A 7 9.13 -6.33 4.83
CA THR A 7 8.73 -5.23 3.94
C THR A 7 8.18 -5.64 2.58
N ILE A 8 7.95 -6.92 2.33
CA ILE A 8 7.52 -7.39 1.00
C ILE A 8 6.26 -8.22 1.17
N LEU A 9 5.14 -7.72 0.63
CA LEU A 9 3.93 -8.52 0.46
C LEU A 9 4.15 -9.49 -0.71
N PRO A 10 3.51 -10.67 -0.68
CA PRO A 10 3.40 -11.49 -1.87
C PRO A 10 2.87 -10.66 -3.03
N ILE A 11 3.43 -10.86 -4.23
CA ILE A 11 3.13 -10.02 -5.39
C ILE A 11 1.63 -10.00 -5.74
N ALA A 12 0.94 -11.13 -5.55
CA ALA A 12 -0.50 -11.24 -5.77
C ALA A 12 -1.30 -10.28 -4.87
N ILE A 13 -0.89 -10.18 -3.60
CA ILE A 13 -1.51 -9.29 -2.61
C ILE A 13 -1.17 -7.82 -2.92
N GLU A 14 0.07 -7.54 -3.32
CA GLU A 14 0.47 -6.20 -3.72
C GLU A 14 -0.33 -5.71 -4.95
N TYR A 15 -0.59 -6.58 -5.93
CA TYR A 15 -1.44 -6.26 -7.08
C TYR A 15 -2.90 -6.01 -6.70
N GLU A 16 -3.45 -6.78 -5.76
CA GLU A 16 -4.81 -6.56 -5.27
C GLU A 16 -4.95 -5.18 -4.62
N LEU A 17 -3.96 -4.79 -3.81
CA LEU A 17 -3.88 -3.46 -3.22
C LEU A 17 -3.78 -2.35 -4.28
N VAL A 18 -2.99 -2.56 -5.33
CA VAL A 18 -2.88 -1.61 -6.44
C VAL A 18 -4.21 -1.43 -7.16
N ARG A 19 -4.93 -2.53 -7.43
CA ARG A 19 -6.28 -2.46 -8.03
C ARG A 19 -7.25 -1.69 -7.15
N TRP A 20 -7.22 -1.95 -5.84
CA TRP A 20 -8.05 -1.23 -4.88
C TRP A 20 -7.73 0.28 -4.85
N VAL A 21 -6.45 0.66 -4.85
CA VAL A 21 -6.05 2.08 -4.91
C VAL A 21 -6.52 2.73 -6.21
N ASN A 22 -6.37 2.05 -7.34
CA ASN A 22 -6.81 2.57 -8.64
C ASN A 22 -8.33 2.73 -8.72
N ALA A 23 -9.10 1.74 -8.25
CA ALA A 23 -10.56 1.83 -8.24
C ALA A 23 -11.07 3.04 -7.44
N LEU A 24 -10.51 3.29 -6.26
CA LEU A 24 -10.83 4.50 -5.48
C LEU A 24 -10.37 5.78 -6.17
N GLY A 25 -9.23 5.74 -6.86
CA GLY A 25 -8.74 6.85 -7.67
C GLY A 25 -9.68 7.21 -8.83
N ASP A 26 -10.26 6.21 -9.47
CA ASP A 26 -11.25 6.37 -10.55
C ASP A 26 -12.58 6.93 -10.03
N GLU A 27 -12.96 6.56 -8.80
CA GLU A 27 -14.12 7.14 -8.08
C GLU A 27 -13.85 8.55 -7.54
N GLY A 28 -12.64 9.09 -7.72
CA GLY A 28 -12.25 10.41 -7.22
C GLY A 28 -11.97 10.47 -5.72
N VAL A 29 -11.90 9.32 -5.05
CA VAL A 29 -11.63 9.19 -3.61
C VAL A 29 -10.12 9.10 -3.39
N PRO A 30 -9.48 10.10 -2.76
CA PRO A 30 -8.05 10.05 -2.51
C PRO A 30 -7.72 8.99 -1.45
N VAL A 31 -6.91 8.00 -1.81
CA VAL A 31 -6.40 7.02 -0.84
C VAL A 31 -5.35 7.67 0.05
N THR A 32 -5.73 7.95 1.30
CA THR A 32 -4.83 8.49 2.30
C THR A 32 -3.86 7.41 2.82
N THR A 33 -2.76 7.88 3.40
CA THR A 33 -1.72 7.03 4.00
C THR A 33 -2.26 6.11 5.11
N THR A 34 -3.24 6.60 5.88
CA THR A 34 -3.94 5.85 6.94
C THR A 34 -4.88 4.79 6.36
N MET A 35 -5.64 5.11 5.32
CA MET A 35 -6.49 4.14 4.63
C MET A 35 -5.67 2.99 4.04
N LEU A 36 -4.56 3.33 3.35
CA LEU A 36 -3.63 2.32 2.84
C LEU A 36 -3.09 1.44 3.98
N LYS A 37 -2.71 2.03 5.11
CA LYS A 37 -2.22 1.26 6.27
C LYS A 37 -3.27 0.27 6.79
N ILE A 38 -4.52 0.69 6.94
CA ILE A 38 -5.62 -0.15 7.43
C ILE A 38 -5.86 -1.30 6.46
N GLN A 39 -6.04 -0.99 5.17
CA GLN A 39 -6.32 -1.99 4.14
C GLN A 39 -5.21 -3.04 4.07
N VAL A 40 -3.95 -2.62 4.09
CA VAL A 40 -2.82 -3.56 3.97
C VAL A 40 -2.71 -4.44 5.20
N LEU A 41 -3.00 -3.91 6.41
CA LEU A 41 -3.01 -4.72 7.63
C LEU A 41 -4.13 -5.76 7.57
N GLU A 42 -5.31 -5.38 7.12
CA GLU A 42 -6.45 -6.29 6.95
C GLU A 42 -6.15 -7.41 5.95
N VAL A 43 -5.66 -7.04 4.77
CA VAL A 43 -5.27 -8.00 3.73
C VAL A 43 -4.12 -8.90 4.20
N SER A 44 -3.16 -8.36 4.95
CA SER A 44 -2.07 -9.17 5.53
C SER A 44 -2.57 -10.18 6.56
N LYS A 45 -3.60 -9.82 7.34
CA LYS A 45 -4.24 -10.70 8.32
C LYS A 45 -4.98 -11.84 7.63
N VAL A 46 -5.72 -11.54 6.56
CA VAL A 46 -6.42 -12.55 5.73
C VAL A 46 -5.43 -13.49 5.06
N ALA A 47 -4.35 -12.95 4.50
CA ALA A 47 -3.28 -13.72 3.86
C ALA A 47 -2.35 -14.45 4.86
N LYS A 48 -2.62 -14.38 6.17
CA LYS A 48 -1.81 -14.98 7.26
C LYS A 48 -0.32 -14.59 7.21
N ILE A 49 -0.03 -13.38 6.73
CA ILE A 49 1.34 -12.84 6.69
C ILE A 49 1.69 -12.33 8.09
N SER A 50 2.48 -13.12 8.82
CA SER A 50 2.95 -12.71 10.15
C SER A 50 4.01 -11.59 10.03
N ASN A 51 4.03 -10.68 11.01
CA ASN A 51 5.03 -9.62 11.16
C ASN A 51 5.01 -8.47 10.13
N PHE A 52 3.95 -8.31 9.35
CA PHE A 52 3.80 -7.16 8.46
C PHE A 52 3.28 -5.93 9.22
N SER A 53 4.01 -4.80 9.16
CA SER A 53 3.71 -3.60 9.96
C SER A 53 3.22 -2.40 9.13
N ALA A 54 3.09 -2.53 7.80
CA ALA A 54 2.78 -1.41 6.90
C ALA A 54 3.60 -0.15 7.25
N SER A 55 4.91 -0.30 7.47
CA SER A 55 5.76 0.79 7.99
C SER A 55 5.79 2.00 7.05
N TRP A 56 6.13 3.18 7.57
CA TRP A 56 6.26 4.38 6.74
C TRP A 56 7.22 4.17 5.55
N CYS A 57 8.36 3.51 5.79
CA CYS A 57 9.29 3.14 4.73
C CYS A 57 8.62 2.27 3.66
N TRP A 58 7.84 1.25 4.06
CA TRP A 58 7.11 0.41 3.11
C TRP A 58 6.10 1.23 2.30
N GLN A 59 5.28 2.05 2.95
CA GLN A 59 4.27 2.87 2.28
C GLN A 59 4.91 3.84 1.27
N LYS A 60 6.04 4.45 1.62
CA LYS A 60 6.81 5.32 0.71
C LYS A 60 7.29 4.55 -0.52
N HIS A 61 7.83 3.35 -0.34
CA HIS A 61 8.29 2.52 -1.45
C HIS A 61 7.12 2.00 -2.31
N PHE A 62 6.02 1.58 -1.69
CA PHE A 62 4.80 1.14 -2.39
C PHE A 62 4.26 2.25 -3.30
N LYS A 63 4.08 3.46 -2.77
CA LYS A 63 3.63 4.63 -3.56
C LYS A 63 4.60 4.97 -4.68
N ARG A 64 5.92 4.86 -4.45
CA ARG A 64 6.94 5.12 -5.46
C ARG A 64 6.95 4.05 -6.57
N ARG A 65 6.83 2.78 -6.22
CA ARG A 65 6.80 1.65 -7.17
C ARG A 65 5.62 1.75 -8.13
N HIS A 66 4.44 2.07 -7.60
CA HIS A 66 3.19 2.11 -8.37
C HIS A 66 2.81 3.51 -8.86
N GLN A 67 3.75 4.47 -8.78
CA GLN A 67 3.55 5.84 -9.25
C GLN A 67 2.30 6.53 -8.68
N PHE A 68 1.86 6.16 -7.47
CA PHE A 68 0.80 6.83 -6.73
C PHE A 68 1.24 8.18 -6.16
N SER A 69 2.16 8.87 -6.85
CA SER A 69 2.69 10.16 -6.44
C SER A 69 1.54 11.10 -6.13
N LEU A 70 1.54 11.60 -4.89
CA LEU A 70 0.66 12.65 -4.38
C LEU A 70 0.49 13.70 -5.47
N ARG A 71 -0.72 13.78 -6.01
CA ARG A 71 -1.02 14.64 -7.15
C ARG A 71 -0.91 16.10 -6.68
N ALA A 72 0.27 16.70 -6.82
CA ALA A 72 0.40 18.14 -6.86
C ALA A 72 0.10 18.56 -8.31
N LYS A 73 -1.11 19.08 -8.54
CA LYS A 73 -1.38 19.85 -9.75
C LYS A 73 -2.28 21.03 -9.40
N PRO A 74 -1.71 22.14 -8.91
CA PRO A 74 -2.35 23.43 -9.11
C PRO A 74 -2.13 23.81 -10.58
N ARG A 75 -3.23 23.98 -11.31
CA ARG A 75 -3.29 24.86 -12.47
C ARG A 75 -4.49 25.78 -12.27
#